data_AF-A0A955U6F5-F1
#
_entry.id   AF-A0A955U6F5-F1
#
_cell.length_a   1.000
_cell.length_b   1.000
_cell.length_c   1.000
_cell.angle_alpha   90.00
_cell.angle_beta   90.00
_cell.angle_gamma   90.00
#
_symmetry.space_group_name_H-M   'P 1'
#
loop_
_entity.id
_entity.type
_entity.pdbx_description
1 polymer ?
#
loop_
_entity_poly.entity_id
_entity_poly.type
_entity_poly.pdbx_seq_one_letter_code
_entity_poly.pdbx_strand_id
1 'polypeptide(L)'
;MRRFELVDAKSSKFWEIALDGSSFTVRYGRIGTNGQTQTKDFPTAAKASAEHDKLIKEKTGKGYSEIGGEEPDEAEADEADEADEADEADEADEADEADEAVVEAGGTRRFEYVDAKSSKFWEITVEGSGFTVRYGRIGANGQTQEKSFPTAAKAKEEADKLIAEKTGKGYAEVGGTPEAKPAEAAAPEPAGDEDSATETEAEAEAEAGGTRRFEYVDDKSSKFWEITVDGSAFTVCYGRIGTAGQTQEKSFPTAAKAAAEADKLIASKTGKGYAEVGSAPAPKASSAPRPAAAPRAAAPPPKPKAPPPSTEGFLDAGNGYALGVVNGAIAARNAAGKVLASVPKQLKSTDAYEMLEGALELLATHAVECREDVEGWMLRSLPVPRAVLEAIWVDPDWQSPLQNVIVAGADTGILRAVEGGKGLGLVNLDGETVWLTDEIVTLPHPILLEELDDWRGLLTDLGASQGTAQLFRETFLRPEGDAAEKSSVDEFSDGAFDLLAQANNEARKLGYRVSGGCAVCRVWEGGVQTEARYYIGDGDPMYETSTGDLSWVDARQQSLKISQVGPVAFSEGMRMASAIYAKRKIEKQEDADA
;
A
#
# COMPACT_ATOMS: atom_id res chain seq x y z
N MET A 1 -29.57 -25.99 -12.04
CA MET A 1 -28.61 -25.20 -11.23
C MET A 1 -27.54 -26.15 -10.73
N ARG A 2 -26.26 -25.92 -11.04
CA ARG A 2 -25.16 -26.83 -10.68
C ARG A 2 -24.48 -26.35 -9.41
N ARG A 3 -24.28 -27.23 -8.42
CA ARG A 3 -23.69 -26.90 -7.12
C ARG A 3 -22.34 -27.57 -6.95
N PHE A 4 -21.39 -26.81 -6.42
CA PHE A 4 -20.02 -27.24 -6.19
C PHE A 4 -19.60 -26.89 -4.77
N GLU A 5 -18.87 -27.81 -4.13
CA GLU A 5 -18.42 -27.64 -2.75
C GLU A 5 -16.90 -27.83 -2.63
N LEU A 6 -16.30 -27.03 -1.74
CA LEU A 6 -14.90 -27.13 -1.35
C LEU A 6 -14.83 -27.26 0.17
N VAL A 7 -14.43 -28.44 0.64
CA VAL A 7 -14.25 -28.72 2.07
C VAL A 7 -12.77 -29.05 2.32
N ASP A 8 -12.12 -28.23 3.13
CA ASP A 8 -10.76 -28.42 3.63
C ASP A 8 -10.71 -28.21 5.16
N ALA A 9 -9.56 -28.41 5.80
CA ALA A 9 -9.42 -28.32 7.25
C ALA A 9 -9.70 -26.92 7.85
N LYS A 10 -9.77 -25.87 7.02
CA LYS A 10 -10.01 -24.46 7.40
C LYS A 10 -11.18 -23.80 6.66
N SER A 11 -11.80 -24.49 5.70
CA SER A 11 -12.82 -23.94 4.80
C SER A 11 -13.94 -24.95 4.53
N SER A 12 -15.18 -24.49 4.56
CA SER A 12 -16.34 -25.21 4.02
C SER A 12 -17.14 -24.23 3.17
N LYS A 13 -16.96 -24.27 1.85
CA LYS A 13 -17.53 -23.28 0.92
C LYS A 13 -18.37 -23.96 -0.15
N PHE A 14 -19.46 -23.31 -0.56
CA PHE A 14 -20.29 -23.73 -1.69
C PHE A 14 -20.27 -22.65 -2.78
N TRP A 15 -20.45 -23.09 -4.01
CA TRP A 15 -20.55 -22.27 -5.22
C TRP A 15 -21.56 -22.91 -6.16
N GLU A 16 -22.57 -22.16 -6.56
CA GLU A 16 -23.69 -22.58 -7.39
C GLU A 16 -23.73 -21.69 -8.63
N ILE A 17 -24.04 -22.26 -9.79
CA ILE A 17 -24.26 -21.51 -11.01
C ILE A 17 -25.49 -22.03 -11.77
N ALA A 18 -26.31 -21.11 -12.25
CA ALA A 18 -27.45 -21.36 -13.11
C ALA A 18 -27.35 -20.50 -14.36
N LEU A 19 -27.42 -21.11 -15.53
CA LEU A 19 -27.53 -20.43 -16.81
C LEU A 19 -29.02 -20.22 -17.12
N ASP A 20 -29.40 -19.00 -17.50
CA ASP A 20 -30.75 -18.65 -17.93
C ASP A 20 -30.68 -17.81 -19.22
N GLY A 21 -30.82 -18.47 -20.37
CA GLY A 21 -30.75 -17.85 -21.68
C GLY A 21 -29.44 -17.08 -21.91
N SER A 22 -29.53 -15.75 -21.91
CA SER A 22 -28.41 -14.82 -22.13
C SER A 22 -27.73 -14.32 -20.86
N SER A 23 -28.12 -14.81 -19.69
CA SER A 23 -27.49 -14.47 -18.42
C SER A 23 -27.16 -15.72 -17.62
N PHE A 24 -26.30 -15.58 -16.61
CA PHE A 24 -26.18 -16.60 -15.58
C PHE A 24 -26.20 -15.96 -14.20
N THR A 25 -26.67 -16.74 -13.22
CA THR A 25 -26.68 -16.37 -11.81
C THR A 25 -25.74 -17.29 -11.05
N VAL A 26 -24.79 -16.70 -10.33
CA VAL A 26 -23.84 -17.38 -9.45
C VAL A 26 -24.21 -17.11 -8.01
N ARG A 27 -24.26 -18.15 -7.16
CA ARG A 27 -24.43 -18.01 -5.71
C ARG A 27 -23.29 -18.68 -4.97
N TYR A 28 -22.69 -18.03 -3.98
CA TYR A 28 -21.54 -18.58 -3.27
C TYR A 28 -21.47 -18.17 -1.80
N GLY A 29 -20.87 -19.00 -0.96
CA GLY A 29 -20.76 -18.71 0.46
C GLY A 29 -20.14 -19.83 1.28
N ARG A 30 -20.21 -19.69 2.61
CA ARG A 30 -19.85 -20.76 3.54
C ARG A 30 -21.00 -21.78 3.60
N ILE A 31 -20.69 -23.08 3.58
CA ILE A 31 -21.69 -24.15 3.70
C ILE A 31 -22.48 -23.93 5.00
N GLY A 32 -23.82 -23.89 4.91
CA GLY A 32 -24.73 -23.59 6.03
C GLY A 32 -25.18 -22.13 6.14
N THR A 33 -24.81 -21.25 5.19
CA THR A 33 -25.28 -19.85 5.12
C THR A 33 -26.10 -19.61 3.86
N ASN A 34 -26.88 -18.52 3.81
CA ASN A 34 -27.65 -18.15 2.62
C ASN A 34 -26.76 -17.75 1.42
N GLY A 35 -25.48 -17.41 1.64
CA GLY A 35 -24.54 -17.02 0.60
C GLY A 35 -24.81 -15.64 -0.01
N GLN A 36 -24.04 -15.28 -1.03
CA GLN A 36 -24.17 -14.08 -1.86
C GLN A 36 -24.52 -14.48 -3.29
N THR A 37 -25.33 -13.67 -3.98
CA THR A 37 -25.76 -13.92 -5.36
C THR A 37 -25.25 -12.82 -6.28
N GLN A 38 -24.80 -13.20 -7.47
CA GLN A 38 -24.37 -12.30 -8.53
C GLN A 38 -24.93 -12.76 -9.87
N THR A 39 -25.66 -11.89 -10.55
CA THR A 39 -26.18 -12.13 -11.90
C THR A 39 -25.32 -11.39 -12.91
N LYS A 40 -25.09 -12.01 -14.07
CA LYS A 40 -24.32 -11.43 -15.16
C LYS A 40 -24.99 -11.69 -16.49
N ASP A 41 -25.30 -10.60 -17.20
CA ASP A 41 -25.93 -10.63 -18.51
C ASP A 41 -24.91 -10.58 -19.64
N PHE A 42 -25.25 -11.22 -20.75
CA PHE A 42 -24.43 -11.26 -21.95
C PHE A 42 -25.28 -10.88 -23.17
N PRO A 43 -24.64 -10.33 -24.23
CA PRO A 43 -25.36 -9.96 -25.45
C PRO A 43 -26.03 -11.14 -26.19
N THR A 44 -25.59 -12.39 -25.94
CA THR A 44 -26.15 -13.58 -26.58
C THR A 44 -26.09 -14.79 -25.65
N ALA A 45 -27.04 -15.72 -25.83
CA ALA A 45 -27.08 -16.99 -25.10
C ALA A 45 -25.82 -17.84 -25.32
N ALA A 46 -25.25 -17.82 -26.53
CA ALA A 46 -24.01 -18.52 -26.84
C ALA A 46 -22.81 -17.99 -26.03
N LYS A 47 -22.72 -16.67 -25.79
CA LYS A 47 -21.67 -16.08 -24.96
C LYS A 47 -21.87 -16.40 -23.47
N ALA A 48 -23.12 -16.38 -22.99
CA ALA A 48 -23.46 -16.76 -21.62
C ALA A 48 -23.08 -18.22 -21.33
N SER A 49 -23.41 -19.14 -22.24
CA SER A 49 -23.05 -20.56 -22.15
C SER A 49 -21.52 -20.79 -22.17
N ALA A 50 -20.79 -20.11 -23.05
CA ALA A 50 -19.33 -20.26 -23.14
C ALA A 50 -18.61 -19.78 -21.87
N GLU A 51 -19.03 -18.65 -21.28
CA GLU A 51 -18.45 -18.14 -20.04
C GLU A 51 -18.89 -18.96 -18.81
N HIS A 52 -20.14 -19.44 -18.80
CA HIS A 52 -20.64 -20.39 -17.80
C HIS A 52 -19.78 -21.67 -17.74
N ASP A 53 -19.51 -22.30 -18.88
CA ASP A 53 -18.72 -23.54 -18.95
C ASP A 53 -17.26 -23.33 -18.58
N LYS A 54 -16.71 -22.16 -18.93
CA LYS A 54 -15.37 -21.75 -18.53
C LYS A 54 -15.26 -21.59 -17.02
N LEU A 55 -16.25 -20.99 -16.36
CA LEU A 55 -16.26 -20.86 -14.90
C LEU A 55 -16.34 -22.21 -14.19
N ILE A 56 -17.11 -23.16 -14.73
CA ILE A 56 -17.17 -24.52 -14.20
C ILE A 56 -15.80 -25.22 -14.31
N LYS A 57 -15.12 -25.12 -15.46
CA LYS A 57 -13.76 -25.66 -15.64
C LYS A 57 -12.74 -25.00 -14.71
N GLU A 58 -12.85 -23.70 -14.48
CA GLU A 58 -11.98 -22.98 -13.56
C GLU A 58 -12.20 -23.43 -12.11
N LYS A 59 -13.45 -23.60 -11.67
CA LYS A 59 -13.78 -24.00 -10.29
C LYS A 59 -13.39 -25.45 -10.00
N THR A 60 -13.66 -26.35 -10.94
CA THR A 60 -13.21 -27.76 -10.85
C THR A 60 -11.68 -27.86 -10.82
N GLY A 61 -10.96 -27.05 -11.61
CA GLY A 61 -9.49 -26.96 -11.54
C GLY A 61 -8.95 -26.41 -10.21
N LYS A 62 -9.77 -25.67 -9.45
CA LYS A 62 -9.44 -25.13 -8.11
C LYS A 62 -9.83 -26.07 -6.97
N GLY A 63 -10.23 -27.31 -7.27
CA GLY A 63 -10.53 -28.34 -6.28
C GLY A 63 -11.97 -28.33 -5.75
N TYR A 64 -12.88 -27.60 -6.39
CA TYR A 64 -14.31 -27.70 -6.07
C TYR A 64 -14.88 -28.98 -6.70
N SER A 65 -15.60 -29.77 -5.91
CA SER A 65 -16.28 -30.98 -6.34
C SER A 65 -17.76 -30.69 -6.58
N GLU A 66 -18.31 -31.14 -7.71
CA GLU A 66 -19.73 -31.02 -8.00
C GLU A 66 -20.54 -31.96 -7.09
N ILE A 67 -21.60 -31.44 -6.48
CA ILE A 67 -22.49 -32.16 -5.58
C ILE A 67 -23.91 -31.97 -6.08
N GLY A 68 -24.52 -33.07 -6.55
CA GLY A 68 -25.88 -33.08 -7.10
C GLY A 68 -25.91 -32.71 -8.58
N GLY A 69 -25.62 -33.70 -9.42
CA GLY A 69 -26.04 -33.71 -10.83
C GLY A 69 -27.23 -34.65 -10.94
N GLU A 70 -28.40 -34.11 -11.30
CA GLU A 70 -29.41 -34.92 -11.97
C GLU A 70 -28.97 -34.95 -13.44
N GLU A 71 -28.48 -36.10 -13.89
CA GLU A 71 -28.23 -36.37 -15.32
C GLU A 71 -29.55 -36.27 -16.07
N PRO A 72 -29.56 -35.72 -17.31
CA PRO A 72 -30.75 -35.76 -18.15
C PRO A 72 -30.97 -37.21 -18.60
N ASP A 73 -32.10 -37.78 -18.24
CA ASP A 73 -32.57 -39.09 -18.71
C ASP A 73 -32.96 -38.97 -20.19
N GLU A 74 -32.37 -39.83 -21.04
CA GLU A 74 -32.84 -40.06 -22.41
C GLU A 74 -33.99 -41.09 -22.36
N ALA A 75 -35.22 -40.70 -22.72
CA ALA A 75 -36.17 -41.61 -23.39
C ALA A 75 -37.41 -40.88 -23.95
N GLU A 76 -37.49 -40.93 -25.29
CA GLU A 76 -38.64 -41.22 -26.16
C GLU A 76 -40.04 -40.59 -25.95
N ALA A 77 -40.43 -39.84 -27.00
CA ALA A 77 -41.66 -39.93 -27.81
C ALA A 77 -43.01 -40.25 -27.14
N ASP A 78 -43.94 -39.30 -27.24
CA ASP A 78 -45.28 -39.57 -27.79
C ASP A 78 -45.93 -38.29 -28.36
N GLU A 79 -46.75 -38.48 -29.40
CA GLU A 79 -47.38 -37.48 -30.28
C GLU A 79 -48.64 -36.78 -29.71
N ALA A 80 -49.02 -35.69 -30.42
CA ALA A 80 -50.33 -35.00 -30.47
C ALA A 80 -50.72 -34.15 -29.24
N ASP A 81 -51.32 -32.96 -29.37
CA ASP A 81 -52.32 -32.51 -30.34
C ASP A 81 -52.37 -30.96 -30.38
N GLU A 82 -53.03 -30.47 -31.43
CA GLU A 82 -53.15 -29.10 -31.97
C GLU A 82 -53.81 -28.01 -31.08
N ALA A 83 -53.72 -26.78 -31.63
CA ALA A 83 -54.67 -25.65 -31.59
C ALA A 83 -54.22 -24.43 -30.74
N ASP A 84 -53.78 -23.33 -31.37
CA ASP A 84 -54.55 -22.18 -31.92
C ASP A 84 -54.47 -21.02 -30.89
N GLU A 85 -54.27 -19.72 -31.13
CA GLU A 85 -54.27 -18.75 -32.24
C GLU A 85 -53.18 -17.70 -31.89
N ALA A 86 -52.33 -17.22 -32.81
CA ALA A 86 -52.48 -15.98 -33.59
C ALA A 86 -52.97 -14.73 -32.81
N ASP A 87 -52.08 -13.74 -32.63
CA ASP A 87 -52.41 -12.36 -33.02
C ASP A 87 -51.14 -11.58 -33.42
N GLU A 88 -51.28 -10.85 -34.53
CA GLU A 88 -50.27 -10.10 -35.31
C GLU A 88 -49.89 -8.78 -34.61
N ALA A 89 -48.62 -8.37 -34.58
CA ALA A 89 -47.97 -7.46 -35.54
C ALA A 89 -48.81 -6.25 -35.98
N ASP A 90 -48.38 -5.05 -35.58
CA ASP A 90 -48.60 -3.84 -36.37
C ASP A 90 -47.36 -2.94 -36.36
N GLU A 91 -47.12 -2.35 -37.53
CA GLU A 91 -45.94 -1.69 -38.07
C GLU A 91 -45.75 -0.24 -37.55
N ALA A 92 -44.49 0.18 -37.35
CA ALA A 92 -43.72 1.14 -38.15
C ALA A 92 -44.25 2.59 -38.19
N ASP A 93 -43.38 3.53 -37.78
CA ASP A 93 -43.27 4.82 -38.47
C ASP A 93 -41.82 5.34 -38.36
N GLU A 94 -41.20 5.59 -39.52
CA GLU A 94 -39.92 6.29 -39.69
C GLU A 94 -40.19 7.79 -39.82
N ALA A 95 -39.38 8.63 -39.17
CA ALA A 95 -39.14 9.99 -39.66
C ALA A 95 -37.71 10.44 -39.35
N ASP A 96 -37.00 10.70 -40.44
CA ASP A 96 -35.69 11.32 -40.63
C ASP A 96 -35.74 12.82 -40.29
N GLU A 97 -34.75 13.33 -39.55
CA GLU A 97 -34.20 14.69 -39.76
C GLU A 97 -32.77 14.78 -39.20
N ALA A 98 -31.84 15.16 -40.07
CA ALA A 98 -30.50 15.60 -39.76
C ALA A 98 -30.46 17.14 -39.72
N ASP A 99 -30.00 17.75 -38.61
CA ASP A 99 -29.02 18.85 -38.61
C ASP A 99 -28.52 19.19 -37.20
N GLU A 100 -27.33 19.77 -37.17
CA GLU A 100 -26.65 20.50 -36.09
C GLU A 100 -25.92 19.68 -35.00
N ALA A 101 -24.64 19.43 -35.31
CA ALA A 101 -23.60 19.11 -34.35
C ALA A 101 -23.41 20.24 -33.33
N VAL A 102 -24.12 20.15 -32.20
CA VAL A 102 -23.75 20.85 -30.97
C VAL A 102 -22.57 20.10 -30.36
N VAL A 103 -21.41 20.74 -30.36
CA VAL A 103 -20.23 20.28 -29.62
C VAL A 103 -20.52 20.41 -28.12
N GLU A 104 -21.10 19.35 -27.56
CA GLU A 104 -21.28 19.16 -26.12
C GLU A 104 -19.98 19.36 -25.36
N ALA A 105 -20.06 20.15 -24.30
CA ALA A 105 -18.96 20.53 -23.42
C ALA A 105 -18.27 19.28 -22.84
N GLY A 106 -16.94 19.30 -22.82
CA GLY A 106 -16.13 18.17 -22.41
C GLY A 106 -16.38 17.76 -20.95
N GLY A 107 -16.92 16.56 -20.78
CA GLY A 107 -17.15 15.96 -19.46
C GLY A 107 -15.88 15.39 -18.86
N THR A 108 -15.68 15.60 -17.55
CA THR A 108 -14.67 14.88 -16.78
C THR A 108 -15.13 13.45 -16.56
N ARG A 109 -14.27 12.47 -16.89
CA ARG A 109 -14.55 11.04 -16.71
C ARG A 109 -13.57 10.42 -15.72
N ARG A 110 -14.10 9.81 -14.66
CA ARG A 110 -13.33 9.20 -13.59
C ARG A 110 -13.43 7.68 -13.61
N PHE A 111 -12.29 7.04 -13.39
CA PHE A 111 -12.13 5.60 -13.43
C PHE A 111 -11.37 5.13 -12.19
N GLU A 112 -11.78 4.00 -11.63
CA GLU A 112 -11.20 3.43 -10.42
C GLU A 112 -10.76 1.97 -10.64
N TYR A 113 -9.64 1.62 -10.03
CA TYR A 113 -9.05 0.29 -10.04
C TYR A 113 -8.78 -0.14 -8.61
N VAL A 114 -9.44 -1.21 -8.16
CA VAL A 114 -9.28 -1.77 -6.82
C VAL A 114 -8.93 -3.24 -6.91
N ASP A 115 -7.79 -3.62 -6.31
CA ASP A 115 -7.36 -5.00 -6.08
C ASP A 115 -7.02 -5.21 -4.60
N ALA A 116 -6.61 -6.43 -4.22
CA ALA A 116 -6.29 -6.78 -2.84
C ALA A 116 -5.10 -6.03 -2.22
N LYS A 117 -4.33 -5.25 -3.00
CA LYS A 117 -3.11 -4.55 -2.59
C LYS A 117 -3.05 -3.08 -3.05
N SER A 118 -3.99 -2.62 -3.89
CA SER A 118 -3.98 -1.32 -4.55
C SER A 118 -5.40 -0.77 -4.75
N SER A 119 -5.57 0.52 -4.48
CA SER A 119 -6.77 1.28 -4.82
C SER A 119 -6.32 2.54 -5.55
N LYS A 120 -6.62 2.66 -6.84
CA LYS A 120 -6.12 3.74 -7.71
C LYS A 120 -7.28 4.41 -8.44
N PHE A 121 -7.19 5.72 -8.61
CA PHE A 121 -8.08 6.48 -9.48
C PHE A 121 -7.30 7.03 -10.67
N TRP A 122 -8.02 7.22 -11.77
CA TRP A 122 -7.56 7.84 -13.00
C TRP A 122 -8.72 8.65 -13.57
N GLU A 123 -8.50 9.93 -13.83
CA GLU A 123 -9.50 10.90 -14.23
C GLU A 123 -8.98 11.65 -15.46
N ILE A 124 -9.85 11.90 -16.41
CA ILE A 124 -9.53 12.66 -17.62
C ILE A 124 -10.59 13.72 -17.87
N THR A 125 -10.14 14.95 -18.06
CA THR A 125 -10.95 16.13 -18.37
C THR A 125 -10.51 16.64 -19.74
N VAL A 126 -11.42 16.67 -20.71
CA VAL A 126 -11.13 17.17 -22.07
C VAL A 126 -11.68 18.58 -22.17
N GLU A 127 -10.83 19.56 -22.44
CA GLU A 127 -11.22 20.98 -22.57
C GLU A 127 -10.65 21.55 -23.87
N GLY A 128 -11.54 22.05 -24.73
CA GLY A 128 -11.15 22.64 -26.02
C GLY A 128 -10.29 21.68 -26.86
N SER A 129 -9.04 22.08 -27.15
CA SER A 129 -8.08 21.28 -27.90
C SER A 129 -7.04 20.57 -27.03
N GLY A 130 -7.29 20.42 -25.73
CA GLY A 130 -6.41 19.70 -24.81
C GLY A 130 -7.17 18.76 -23.88
N PHE A 131 -6.42 17.99 -23.12
CA PHE A 131 -6.96 17.27 -21.97
C PHE A 131 -6.01 17.30 -20.79
N THR A 132 -6.59 17.18 -19.60
CA THR A 132 -5.90 17.05 -18.33
C THR A 132 -6.20 15.68 -17.75
N VAL A 133 -5.16 14.91 -17.42
CA VAL A 133 -5.25 13.59 -16.80
C VAL A 133 -4.77 13.69 -15.36
N ARG A 134 -5.58 13.25 -14.40
CA ARG A 134 -5.23 13.16 -12.99
C ARG A 134 -5.25 11.72 -12.52
N TYR A 135 -4.21 11.24 -11.85
CA TYR A 135 -4.15 9.84 -11.40
C TYR A 135 -3.44 9.67 -10.07
N GLY A 136 -3.86 8.68 -9.29
CA GLY A 136 -3.27 8.48 -7.96
C GLY A 136 -3.87 7.31 -7.21
N ARG A 137 -3.51 7.21 -5.93
CA ARG A 137 -4.18 6.31 -4.99
C ARG A 137 -5.53 6.91 -4.60
N ILE A 138 -6.59 6.10 -4.53
CA ILE A 138 -7.91 6.57 -4.06
C ILE A 138 -7.75 7.13 -2.65
N GLY A 139 -8.18 8.39 -2.44
CA GLY A 139 -8.02 9.14 -1.18
C GLY A 139 -6.78 10.05 -1.10
N ALA A 140 -5.95 10.12 -2.13
CA ALA A 140 -4.81 11.05 -2.22
C ALA A 140 -5.03 12.11 -3.32
N ASN A 141 -4.30 13.23 -3.27
CA ASN A 141 -4.44 14.32 -4.25
C ASN A 141 -4.06 13.94 -5.69
N GLY A 142 -3.30 12.87 -5.89
CA GLY A 142 -2.89 12.38 -7.21
C GLY A 142 -1.85 13.27 -7.91
N GLN A 143 -1.46 12.87 -9.12
CA GLN A 143 -0.57 13.59 -10.03
C GLN A 143 -1.36 14.05 -11.26
N THR A 144 -1.00 15.20 -11.81
CA THR A 144 -1.66 15.80 -12.97
C THR A 144 -0.72 15.83 -14.17
N GLN A 145 -1.25 15.53 -15.34
CA GLN A 145 -0.56 15.61 -16.61
C GLN A 145 -1.46 16.27 -17.65
N GLU A 146 -0.99 17.34 -18.27
CA GLU A 146 -1.71 18.07 -19.31
C GLU A 146 -1.14 17.74 -20.70
N LYS A 147 -2.02 17.71 -21.72
CA LYS A 147 -1.62 17.50 -23.10
C LYS A 147 -2.51 18.29 -24.06
N SER A 148 -1.90 19.12 -24.90
CA SER A 148 -2.56 19.93 -25.91
C SER A 148 -2.42 19.34 -27.32
N PHE A 149 -3.43 19.57 -28.16
CA PHE A 149 -3.51 19.12 -29.55
C PHE A 149 -3.90 20.27 -30.49
N PRO A 150 -3.64 20.13 -31.80
CA PRO A 150 -3.98 21.17 -32.79
C PRO A 150 -5.49 21.41 -32.97
N THR A 151 -6.35 20.44 -32.63
CA THR A 151 -7.81 20.54 -32.78
C THR A 151 -8.54 19.85 -31.63
N ALA A 152 -9.76 20.30 -31.34
CA ALA A 152 -10.64 19.67 -30.36
C ALA A 152 -10.98 18.21 -30.70
N ALA A 153 -11.18 17.91 -31.99
CA ALA A 153 -11.43 16.55 -32.46
C ALA A 153 -10.25 15.61 -32.15
N LYS A 154 -9.00 16.07 -32.31
CA LYS A 154 -7.79 15.30 -31.99
C LYS A 154 -7.65 15.04 -30.48
N ALA A 155 -8.01 16.01 -29.64
CA ALA A 155 -7.98 15.85 -28.19
C ALA A 155 -8.98 14.79 -27.72
N LYS A 156 -10.19 14.78 -28.30
CA LYS A 156 -11.22 13.78 -28.01
C LYS A 156 -10.82 12.37 -28.46
N GLU A 157 -10.30 12.20 -29.68
CA GLU A 157 -9.83 10.90 -30.18
C GLU A 157 -8.73 10.28 -29.29
N GLU A 158 -7.75 11.06 -28.85
CA GLU A 158 -6.68 10.56 -27.98
C GLU A 158 -7.17 10.32 -26.54
N ALA A 159 -8.13 11.11 -26.04
CA ALA A 159 -8.78 10.84 -24.75
C ALA A 159 -9.57 9.52 -24.78
N ASP A 160 -10.36 9.27 -25.82
CA ASP A 160 -11.13 8.04 -26.01
C ASP A 160 -10.23 6.79 -26.10
N LYS A 161 -9.07 6.94 -26.76
CA LYS A 161 -8.05 5.88 -26.84
C LYS A 161 -7.46 5.55 -25.47
N LEU A 162 -7.15 6.56 -24.65
CA LEU A 162 -6.66 6.35 -23.29
C LEU A 162 -7.72 5.70 -22.40
N ILE A 163 -8.99 6.07 -22.56
CA ILE A 163 -10.12 5.46 -21.86
C ILE A 163 -10.26 3.97 -22.23
N ALA A 164 -10.20 3.64 -23.52
CA ALA A 164 -10.22 2.25 -24.00
C ALA A 164 -9.03 1.42 -23.46
N GLU A 165 -7.84 2.03 -23.38
CA GLU A 165 -6.65 1.38 -22.79
C GLU A 165 -6.83 1.12 -21.28
N LYS A 166 -7.39 2.07 -20.53
CA LYS A 166 -7.57 1.96 -19.07
C LYS A 166 -8.68 0.95 -18.72
N THR A 167 -9.79 0.98 -19.44
CA THR A 167 -10.87 -0.01 -19.28
C THR A 167 -10.39 -1.42 -19.64
N GLY A 168 -9.57 -1.58 -20.67
CA GLY A 168 -8.90 -2.85 -20.99
C GLY A 168 -7.93 -3.36 -19.92
N LYS A 169 -7.40 -2.46 -19.07
CA LYS A 169 -6.54 -2.78 -17.92
C LYS A 169 -7.31 -3.01 -16.62
N GLY A 170 -8.65 -3.05 -16.68
CA GLY A 170 -9.53 -3.37 -15.55
C GLY A 170 -9.96 -2.17 -14.70
N TYR A 171 -9.76 -0.94 -15.18
CA TYR A 171 -10.35 0.25 -14.54
C TYR A 171 -11.85 0.32 -14.85
N ALA A 172 -12.68 0.53 -13.83
CA ALA A 172 -14.11 0.70 -13.96
C ALA A 172 -14.48 2.19 -13.91
N GLU A 173 -15.40 2.64 -14.77
CA GLU A 173 -15.89 4.02 -14.75
C GLU A 173 -16.81 4.25 -13.55
N VAL A 174 -16.59 5.33 -12.81
CA VAL A 174 -17.35 5.67 -11.59
C VAL A 174 -17.81 7.12 -11.69
N GLY A 175 -19.11 7.32 -11.91
CA GLY A 175 -19.85 8.59 -11.76
C GLY A 175 -19.29 9.80 -12.51
N GLY A 176 -19.90 10.18 -13.64
CA GLY A 176 -19.60 11.42 -14.35
C GLY A 176 -20.85 12.28 -14.52
N THR A 177 -20.86 13.47 -13.91
CA THR A 177 -21.74 14.63 -14.23
C THR A 177 -21.16 15.91 -13.58
N PRO A 178 -21.59 17.15 -13.97
CA PRO A 178 -20.68 18.21 -14.40
C PRO A 178 -20.59 19.41 -13.45
N GLU A 179 -19.46 20.11 -13.53
CA GLU A 179 -19.24 21.53 -13.26
C GLU A 179 -19.56 22.13 -11.87
N ALA A 180 -18.51 22.65 -11.22
CA ALA A 180 -18.58 23.77 -10.28
C ALA A 180 -17.81 24.96 -10.88
N LYS A 181 -18.53 26.08 -11.09
CA LYS A 181 -18.09 27.37 -11.67
C LYS A 181 -17.22 28.21 -10.69
N PRO A 182 -16.62 29.37 -11.06
CA PRO A 182 -15.19 29.64 -10.90
C PRO A 182 -14.90 30.82 -9.95
N ALA A 183 -13.78 30.77 -9.24
CA ALA A 183 -13.24 31.92 -8.52
C ALA A 183 -12.23 32.68 -9.40
N GLU A 184 -12.72 33.80 -9.94
CA GLU A 184 -12.09 35.11 -10.16
C GLU A 184 -10.59 35.22 -10.50
N ALA A 185 -10.37 35.90 -11.64
CA ALA A 185 -9.11 36.16 -12.31
C ALA A 185 -8.23 37.23 -11.64
N ALA A 186 -6.91 37.01 -11.68
CA ALA A 186 -5.91 38.06 -11.68
C ALA A 186 -5.09 37.96 -12.98
N ALA A 187 -5.31 38.91 -13.88
CA ALA A 187 -4.47 39.13 -15.07
C ALA A 187 -3.07 39.61 -14.67
N PRO A 188 -2.06 39.33 -15.49
CA PRO A 188 -1.28 40.45 -16.01
C PRO A 188 -0.92 40.29 -17.49
N GLU A 189 -0.95 41.40 -18.23
CA GLU A 189 -0.17 41.62 -19.45
C GLU A 189 0.41 43.05 -19.40
N PRO A 190 1.49 43.40 -20.15
CA PRO A 190 2.45 42.56 -20.87
C PRO A 190 3.92 42.87 -20.48
N ALA A 191 4.84 41.97 -20.82
CA ALA A 191 6.25 42.30 -20.98
C ALA A 191 6.55 42.31 -22.49
N GLY A 192 7.01 43.47 -22.99
CA GLY A 192 7.53 43.64 -24.34
C GLY A 192 9.06 43.64 -24.36
N ASP A 193 9.56 43.35 -25.57
CA ASP A 193 10.93 43.43 -26.11
C ASP A 193 11.88 42.29 -25.70
N GLU A 194 12.08 41.30 -26.59
CA GLU A 194 13.02 41.30 -27.74
C GLU A 194 14.49 41.34 -27.29
N ASP A 195 15.22 40.23 -27.46
CA ASP A 195 16.28 40.10 -28.48
C ASP A 195 17.01 38.74 -28.38
N SER A 196 17.39 38.26 -29.56
CA SER A 196 18.54 37.42 -29.91
C SER A 196 18.52 35.91 -29.73
N ALA A 197 18.26 35.30 -30.89
CA ALA A 197 18.81 34.06 -31.41
C ALA A 197 20.25 33.74 -30.97
N THR A 198 20.51 32.44 -30.77
CA THR A 198 21.51 31.71 -31.59
C THR A 198 21.22 30.22 -31.52
N GLU A 199 20.94 29.63 -32.69
CA GLU A 199 21.17 28.22 -32.97
C GLU A 199 22.66 27.91 -32.82
N THR A 200 22.99 26.73 -32.30
CA THR A 200 24.19 26.00 -32.73
C THR A 200 23.93 24.51 -32.60
N GLU A 201 23.61 23.88 -33.73
CA GLU A 201 23.93 22.47 -33.95
C GLU A 201 25.45 22.31 -33.98
N ALA A 202 25.97 21.28 -33.30
CA ALA A 202 27.25 20.68 -33.66
C ALA A 202 27.23 19.18 -33.30
N GLU A 203 27.62 18.39 -34.29
CA GLU A 203 27.51 16.95 -34.40
C GLU A 203 28.57 16.18 -33.59
N ALA A 204 28.20 14.94 -33.24
CA ALA A 204 28.98 13.69 -33.26
C ALA A 204 30.45 13.67 -32.80
N GLU A 205 30.76 12.83 -31.80
CA GLU A 205 31.77 11.77 -31.96
C GLU A 205 31.37 10.51 -31.18
N ALA A 206 31.42 9.38 -31.87
CA ALA A 206 31.26 8.04 -31.32
C ALA A 206 32.59 7.56 -30.74
N GLU A 207 32.62 7.24 -29.45
CA GLU A 207 33.66 6.40 -28.86
C GLU A 207 33.03 5.10 -28.37
N ALA A 208 33.57 4.00 -28.88
CA ALA A 208 33.11 2.64 -28.68
C ALA A 208 33.79 2.04 -27.44
N GLY A 209 33.00 1.32 -26.64
CA GLY A 209 33.49 0.24 -25.76
C GLY A 209 34.07 0.68 -24.41
N GLY A 210 33.28 1.38 -23.59
CA GLY A 210 33.63 1.64 -22.19
C GLY A 210 32.93 0.67 -21.24
N THR A 211 33.68 -0.02 -20.37
CA THR A 211 33.13 -0.72 -19.21
C THR A 211 32.53 0.30 -18.23
N ARG A 212 31.24 0.20 -17.94
CA ARG A 212 30.52 1.07 -17.01
C ARG A 212 30.15 0.30 -15.75
N ARG A 213 30.58 0.79 -14.60
CA ARG A 213 30.37 0.16 -13.29
C ARG A 213 29.39 0.99 -12.47
N PHE A 214 28.48 0.29 -11.82
CA PHE A 214 27.43 0.87 -11.01
C PHE A 214 27.39 0.18 -9.65
N GLU A 215 27.22 0.96 -8.60
CA GLU A 215 27.18 0.46 -7.24
C GLU A 215 25.86 0.86 -6.57
N TYR A 216 25.36 -0.06 -5.76
CA TYR A 216 24.16 0.10 -4.98
C TYR A 216 24.47 -0.33 -3.56
N VAL A 217 24.44 0.62 -2.65
CA VAL A 217 24.71 0.40 -1.24
C VAL A 217 23.47 0.80 -0.45
N ASP A 218 22.90 -0.15 0.28
CA ASP A 218 21.88 0.04 1.29
C ASP A 218 22.36 -0.56 2.63
N ASP A 219 21.59 -0.36 3.70
CA ASP A 219 21.93 -0.83 5.06
C ASP A 219 22.09 -2.36 5.20
N LYS A 220 21.63 -3.14 4.21
CA LYS A 220 21.62 -4.62 4.22
C LYS A 220 22.38 -5.23 3.03
N SER A 221 22.86 -4.45 2.08
CA SER A 221 23.40 -4.91 0.80
C SER A 221 24.34 -3.89 0.16
N SER A 222 25.57 -4.32 -0.10
CA SER A 222 26.52 -3.60 -0.95
C SER A 222 26.70 -4.40 -2.24
N LYS A 223 26.14 -3.94 -3.35
CA LYS A 223 26.11 -4.65 -4.64
C LYS A 223 26.77 -3.82 -5.73
N PHE A 224 27.50 -4.48 -6.62
CA PHE A 224 28.00 -3.88 -7.85
C PHE A 224 27.38 -4.55 -9.05
N TRP A 225 27.23 -3.77 -10.11
CA TRP A 225 26.76 -4.20 -11.42
C TRP A 225 27.59 -3.48 -12.47
N GLU A 226 28.21 -4.23 -13.36
CA GLU A 226 29.16 -3.73 -14.35
C GLU A 226 28.75 -4.27 -15.72
N ILE A 227 28.80 -3.42 -16.74
CA ILE A 227 28.51 -3.80 -18.11
C ILE A 227 29.63 -3.34 -19.03
N THR A 228 30.14 -4.27 -19.84
CA THR A 228 31.14 -4.03 -20.87
C THR A 228 30.50 -4.37 -22.21
N VAL A 229 30.50 -3.41 -23.14
CA VAL A 229 29.98 -3.62 -24.51
C VAL A 229 31.16 -3.81 -25.45
N ASP A 230 31.27 -5.01 -26.02
CA ASP A 230 32.33 -5.41 -26.95
C ASP A 230 31.71 -5.69 -28.33
N GLY A 231 31.70 -4.67 -29.19
CA GLY A 231 31.14 -4.78 -30.54
C GLY A 231 29.66 -5.15 -30.53
N SER A 232 29.32 -6.34 -31.04
CA SER A 232 27.93 -6.82 -31.11
C SER A 232 27.51 -7.67 -29.91
N ALA A 233 28.28 -7.72 -28.84
CA ALA A 233 27.91 -8.39 -27.60
C ALA A 233 28.14 -7.47 -26.39
N PHE A 234 27.48 -7.78 -25.28
CA PHE A 234 27.83 -7.21 -23.99
C PHE A 234 28.04 -8.29 -22.95
N THR A 235 28.89 -7.99 -22.00
CA THR A 235 29.17 -8.81 -20.81
C THR A 235 28.75 -8.03 -19.57
N VAL A 236 27.86 -8.61 -18.77
CA VAL A 236 27.41 -8.06 -17.50
C VAL A 236 28.02 -8.85 -16.35
N CYS A 237 28.69 -8.17 -15.42
CA CYS A 237 29.21 -8.76 -14.18
C CYS A 237 28.48 -8.14 -12.97
N TYR A 238 27.92 -8.97 -12.07
CA TYR A 238 27.21 -8.46 -10.90
C TYR A 238 27.45 -9.28 -9.65
N GLY A 239 27.45 -8.65 -8.48
CA GLY A 239 27.72 -9.34 -7.23
C GLY A 239 27.68 -8.44 -6.01
N ARG A 240 28.01 -9.01 -4.85
CA ARG A 240 28.27 -8.22 -3.64
C ARG A 240 29.64 -7.53 -3.77
N ILE A 241 29.73 -6.25 -3.41
CA ILE A 241 30.99 -5.48 -3.40
C ILE A 241 32.03 -6.23 -2.57
N GLY A 242 33.21 -6.47 -3.15
CA GLY A 242 34.29 -7.26 -2.55
C GLY A 242 34.33 -8.75 -2.92
N THR A 243 33.42 -9.24 -3.77
CA THR A 243 33.44 -10.62 -4.30
C THR A 243 33.69 -10.63 -5.82
N ALA A 244 34.07 -11.77 -6.40
CA ALA A 244 34.34 -11.88 -7.84
C ALA A 244 33.11 -11.70 -8.74
N GLY A 245 31.90 -11.71 -8.18
CA GLY A 245 30.64 -11.57 -8.93
C GLY A 245 30.26 -12.78 -9.79
N GLN A 246 29.19 -12.62 -10.55
CA GLN A 246 28.71 -13.55 -11.58
C GLN A 246 28.68 -12.84 -12.92
N THR A 247 29.10 -13.53 -13.98
CA THR A 247 29.19 -12.98 -15.34
C THR A 247 28.10 -13.58 -16.23
N GLN A 248 27.45 -12.73 -17.03
CA GLN A 248 26.52 -13.12 -18.09
C GLN A 248 26.90 -12.40 -19.39
N GLU A 249 27.03 -13.16 -20.46
CA GLU A 249 27.32 -12.65 -21.80
C GLU A 249 26.07 -12.74 -22.68
N LYS A 250 25.82 -11.72 -23.50
CA LYS A 250 24.73 -11.71 -24.47
C LYS A 250 25.17 -11.08 -25.77
N SER A 251 25.01 -11.82 -26.88
CA SER A 251 25.35 -11.37 -28.23
C SER A 251 24.12 -10.94 -29.03
N PHE A 252 24.32 -10.00 -29.93
CA PHE A 252 23.32 -9.38 -30.79
C PHE A 252 23.77 -9.39 -32.25
N PRO A 253 22.83 -9.26 -33.21
CA PRO A 253 23.16 -9.26 -34.63
C PRO A 253 24.01 -8.06 -35.10
N THR A 254 23.98 -6.93 -34.38
CA THR A 254 24.70 -5.71 -34.73
C THR A 254 25.20 -4.98 -33.49
N ALA A 255 26.31 -4.23 -33.62
CA ALA A 255 26.86 -3.41 -32.55
C ALA A 255 25.87 -2.35 -32.04
N ALA A 256 25.12 -1.72 -32.94
CA ALA A 256 24.10 -0.73 -32.58
C ALA A 256 22.97 -1.33 -31.69
N LYS A 257 22.60 -2.59 -31.91
CA LYS A 257 21.61 -3.27 -31.06
C LYS A 257 22.18 -3.64 -29.68
N ALA A 258 23.45 -4.03 -29.61
CA ALA A 258 24.11 -4.32 -28.34
C ALA A 258 24.22 -3.06 -27.45
N ALA A 259 24.59 -1.92 -28.05
CA ALA A 259 24.64 -0.63 -27.37
C ALA A 259 23.25 -0.18 -26.88
N ALA A 260 22.23 -0.21 -27.73
CA ALA A 260 20.88 0.21 -27.35
C ALA A 260 20.26 -0.66 -26.23
N GLU A 261 20.55 -1.96 -26.20
CA GLU A 261 20.12 -2.83 -25.10
C GLU A 261 20.94 -2.64 -23.83
N ALA A 262 22.24 -2.34 -23.94
CA ALA A 262 23.07 -1.94 -22.80
C ALA A 262 22.56 -0.64 -22.18
N ASP A 263 22.22 0.38 -22.98
CA ASP A 263 21.68 1.66 -22.50
C ASP A 263 20.33 1.50 -21.78
N LYS A 264 19.46 0.61 -22.26
CA LYS A 264 18.21 0.26 -21.56
C LYS A 264 18.47 -0.39 -20.20
N LEU A 265 19.46 -1.29 -20.12
CA LEU A 265 19.84 -1.92 -18.86
C LEU A 265 20.43 -0.90 -17.89
N ILE A 266 21.24 0.03 -18.38
CA ILE A 266 21.80 1.13 -17.61
C ILE A 266 20.68 2.03 -17.07
N ALA A 267 19.76 2.50 -17.92
CA ALA A 267 18.61 3.31 -17.51
C ALA A 267 17.71 2.60 -16.49
N SER A 268 17.53 1.28 -16.63
CA SER A 268 16.80 0.48 -15.66
C SER A 268 17.53 0.35 -14.32
N LYS A 269 18.87 0.34 -14.31
CA LYS A 269 19.67 0.24 -13.09
C LYS A 269 19.79 1.58 -12.37
N THR A 270 20.01 2.68 -13.08
CA THR A 270 19.96 4.04 -12.49
C THR A 270 18.56 4.37 -11.96
N GLY A 271 17.49 3.98 -12.65
CA GLY A 271 16.11 4.10 -12.14
C GLY A 271 15.81 3.23 -10.91
N LYS A 272 16.66 2.26 -10.59
CA LYS A 272 16.58 1.42 -9.38
C LYS A 272 17.58 1.86 -8.29
N GLY A 273 18.16 3.06 -8.44
CA GLY A 273 19.05 3.67 -7.44
C GLY A 273 20.52 3.22 -7.52
N TYR A 274 20.95 2.54 -8.58
CA TYR A 274 22.38 2.25 -8.78
C TYR A 274 23.09 3.52 -9.26
N ALA A 275 24.14 3.93 -8.56
CA ALA A 275 24.94 5.09 -8.91
C ALA A 275 26.14 4.66 -9.79
N GLU A 276 26.41 5.42 -10.86
CA GLU A 276 27.58 5.19 -11.70
C GLU A 276 28.85 5.63 -10.96
N VAL A 277 29.81 4.72 -10.85
CA VAL A 277 31.13 5.00 -10.25
C VAL A 277 32.18 4.94 -11.35
N GLY A 278 32.95 6.01 -11.47
CA GLY A 278 33.98 6.15 -12.51
C GLY A 278 34.91 4.94 -12.53
N SER A 279 35.01 4.30 -13.70
CA SER A 279 35.86 3.13 -13.92
C SER A 279 37.33 3.52 -13.79
N ALA A 280 37.94 3.26 -12.63
CA ALA A 280 39.39 3.32 -12.47
C ALA A 280 40.00 2.07 -13.13
N PRO A 281 41.05 2.20 -13.96
CA PRO A 281 41.63 1.05 -14.65
C PRO A 281 42.30 0.11 -13.63
N ALA A 282 41.90 -1.16 -13.68
CA ALA A 282 42.50 -2.21 -12.86
C ALA A 282 44.01 -2.34 -13.15
N PRO A 283 44.87 -2.48 -12.13
CA PRO A 283 46.26 -2.82 -12.36
C PRO A 283 46.37 -4.22 -12.97
N LYS A 284 47.10 -4.29 -14.08
CA LYS A 284 47.38 -5.49 -14.87
C LYS A 284 47.94 -6.62 -14.01
N ALA A 285 47.34 -7.79 -14.13
CA ALA A 285 47.96 -9.06 -13.74
C ALA A 285 49.26 -9.24 -14.55
N SER A 286 50.39 -9.35 -13.83
CA SER A 286 51.69 -9.71 -14.41
C SER A 286 51.94 -11.21 -14.25
N SER A 287 52.45 -11.80 -15.32
CA SER A 287 52.67 -13.22 -15.55
C SER A 287 54.05 -13.72 -15.11
N ALA A 288 54.06 -14.88 -14.44
CA ALA A 288 55.09 -15.95 -14.42
C ALA A 288 56.47 -15.67 -13.72
N PRO A 289 57.28 -16.70 -13.34
CA PRO A 289 57.17 -18.13 -13.64
C PRO A 289 57.41 -19.15 -12.48
N ARG A 290 57.11 -20.40 -12.83
CA ARG A 290 57.32 -21.71 -12.18
C ARG A 290 58.79 -22.00 -11.75
N PRO A 291 58.98 -22.84 -10.71
CA PRO A 291 59.83 -24.05 -10.86
C PRO A 291 59.10 -25.29 -10.28
N ALA A 292 58.87 -26.35 -11.06
CA ALA A 292 59.69 -27.56 -11.25
C ALA A 292 59.32 -28.69 -10.25
N ALA A 293 58.93 -29.85 -10.81
CA ALA A 293 58.55 -31.11 -10.14
C ALA A 293 59.74 -31.72 -9.34
N ALA A 294 59.61 -32.62 -8.35
CA ALA A 294 58.83 -33.86 -8.18
C ALA A 294 59.01 -34.36 -6.69
N PRO A 295 58.58 -35.56 -6.22
CA PRO A 295 57.71 -36.59 -6.76
C PRO A 295 56.54 -37.02 -5.80
N ARG A 296 55.75 -37.96 -6.32
CA ARG A 296 54.50 -38.57 -5.85
C ARG A 296 54.61 -39.29 -4.49
N ALA A 297 53.69 -39.01 -3.56
CA ALA A 297 53.47 -39.81 -2.35
C ALA A 297 51.96 -40.00 -2.04
N ALA A 298 51.63 -41.24 -1.68
CA ALA A 298 50.43 -41.87 -1.10
C ALA A 298 49.07 -41.13 -0.99
N ALA A 299 48.00 -41.87 -1.29
CA ALA A 299 46.60 -41.48 -1.14
C ALA A 299 46.21 -41.12 0.33
N PRO A 300 45.33 -40.13 0.55
CA PRO A 300 44.88 -39.76 1.90
C PRO A 300 43.83 -40.75 2.46
N PRO A 301 43.85 -41.03 3.78
CA PRO A 301 42.85 -41.87 4.45
C PRO A 301 41.45 -41.20 4.49
N PRO A 302 40.37 -41.95 4.72
CA PRO A 302 39.00 -41.40 4.71
C PRO A 302 38.82 -40.31 5.77
N LYS A 303 38.15 -39.22 5.36
CA LYS A 303 37.86 -38.06 6.21
C LYS A 303 37.09 -38.46 7.47
N PRO A 304 37.48 -37.99 8.67
CA PRO A 304 36.65 -38.13 9.87
C PRO A 304 35.30 -37.42 9.68
N LYS A 305 34.23 -37.99 10.27
CA LYS A 305 32.89 -37.39 10.32
C LYS A 305 33.00 -35.93 10.76
N ALA A 306 32.35 -35.05 10.01
CA ALA A 306 32.25 -33.64 10.35
C ALA A 306 31.70 -33.49 11.80
N PRO A 307 32.27 -32.62 12.62
CA PRO A 307 31.66 -32.24 13.90
C PRO A 307 30.25 -31.69 13.65
N PRO A 308 29.31 -31.82 14.60
CA PRO A 308 27.97 -31.29 14.42
C PRO A 308 28.04 -29.79 14.08
N PRO A 309 27.30 -29.33 13.06
CA PRO A 309 27.28 -27.91 12.72
C PRO A 309 26.75 -27.13 13.91
N SER A 310 27.44 -26.03 14.21
CA SER A 310 27.14 -25.10 15.30
C SER A 310 25.63 -24.84 15.44
N THR A 311 25.18 -24.90 16.70
CA THR A 311 23.81 -24.76 17.19
C THR A 311 23.38 -23.30 17.36
N GLU A 312 24.04 -22.33 16.74
CA GLU A 312 23.62 -20.93 16.89
C GLU A 312 22.28 -20.73 16.18
N GLY A 313 21.23 -20.49 16.96
CA GLY A 313 19.88 -20.17 16.51
C GLY A 313 18.99 -21.34 16.03
N PHE A 314 19.46 -22.59 16.08
CA PHE A 314 18.68 -23.76 15.67
C PHE A 314 18.67 -24.85 16.76
N LEU A 315 17.48 -25.21 17.25
CA LEU A 315 17.19 -26.26 18.22
C LEU A 315 17.08 -27.62 17.53
N ASP A 316 17.59 -28.69 18.15
CA ASP A 316 17.38 -30.04 17.64
C ASP A 316 15.88 -30.39 17.66
N ALA A 317 15.35 -30.83 16.53
CA ALA A 317 13.95 -31.20 16.35
C ALA A 317 13.77 -32.69 16.02
N GLY A 318 14.84 -33.48 16.18
CA GLY A 318 14.85 -34.91 15.92
C GLY A 318 14.84 -35.25 14.42
N ASN A 319 14.96 -36.54 14.11
CA ASN A 319 14.94 -37.09 12.74
C ASN A 319 15.97 -36.45 11.78
N GLY A 320 17.10 -35.95 12.31
CA GLY A 320 18.13 -35.27 11.52
C GLY A 320 17.77 -33.85 11.08
N TYR A 321 16.79 -33.22 11.75
CA TYR A 321 16.40 -31.84 11.52
C TYR A 321 16.63 -30.97 12.76
N ALA A 322 16.84 -29.68 12.52
CA ALA A 322 16.83 -28.65 13.54
C ALA A 322 15.84 -27.54 13.17
N LEU A 323 15.22 -26.88 14.14
CA LEU A 323 14.29 -25.77 13.95
C LEU A 323 14.88 -24.47 14.52
N GLY A 324 14.71 -23.37 13.80
CA GLY A 324 15.17 -22.05 14.24
C GLY A 324 14.31 -20.94 13.64
N VAL A 325 14.55 -19.71 14.03
CA VAL A 325 13.87 -18.54 13.46
C VAL A 325 14.76 -17.90 12.40
N VAL A 326 14.23 -17.74 11.19
CA VAL A 326 14.91 -17.08 10.08
C VAL A 326 13.93 -16.05 9.50
N ASN A 327 14.33 -14.79 9.48
CA ASN A 327 13.50 -13.67 9.00
C ASN A 327 12.11 -13.63 9.66
N GLY A 328 12.05 -13.85 10.98
CA GLY A 328 10.79 -13.82 11.75
C GLY A 328 9.87 -15.02 11.56
N ALA A 329 10.32 -16.08 10.89
CA ALA A 329 9.54 -17.30 10.69
C ALA A 329 10.31 -18.55 11.12
N ILE A 330 9.59 -19.57 11.59
CA ILE A 330 10.18 -20.86 11.92
C ILE A 330 10.66 -21.54 10.62
N ALA A 331 11.92 -21.95 10.61
CA ALA A 331 12.57 -22.62 9.52
C ALA A 331 13.20 -23.93 9.98
N ALA A 332 13.15 -24.95 9.12
CA ALA A 332 13.79 -26.23 9.37
C ALA A 332 15.13 -26.31 8.65
N ARG A 333 16.17 -26.82 9.32
CA ARG A 333 17.49 -27.10 8.76
C ARG A 333 17.70 -28.61 8.75
N ASN A 334 18.12 -29.18 7.62
CA ASN A 334 18.43 -30.61 7.52
C ASN A 334 19.85 -30.94 8.04
N ALA A 335 20.17 -32.24 8.11
CA ALA A 335 21.49 -32.72 8.54
C ALA A 335 22.67 -32.23 7.68
N ALA A 336 22.41 -31.79 6.44
CA ALA A 336 23.42 -31.19 5.56
C ALA A 336 23.62 -29.68 5.82
N GLY A 337 22.94 -29.11 6.82
CA GLY A 337 23.01 -27.70 7.16
C GLY A 337 22.15 -26.78 6.27
N LYS A 338 21.37 -27.33 5.33
CA LYS A 338 20.52 -26.55 4.43
C LYS A 338 19.21 -26.18 5.12
N VAL A 339 18.91 -24.88 5.17
CA VAL A 339 17.58 -24.37 5.55
C VAL A 339 16.58 -24.69 4.43
N LEU A 340 15.46 -25.30 4.81
CA LEU A 340 14.40 -25.72 3.91
C LEU A 340 13.46 -24.55 3.62
N ALA A 341 12.80 -24.61 2.45
CA ALA A 341 11.80 -23.61 2.07
C ALA A 341 10.52 -23.69 2.92
N SER A 342 10.25 -24.85 3.52
CA SER A 342 9.12 -25.06 4.41
C SER A 342 9.48 -26.03 5.52
N VAL A 343 8.81 -25.86 6.67
CA VAL A 343 8.94 -26.78 7.81
C VAL A 343 8.16 -28.06 7.50
N PRO A 344 8.82 -29.24 7.48
CA PRO A 344 8.13 -30.52 7.29
C PRO A 344 7.00 -30.73 8.31
N LYS A 345 5.89 -31.31 7.87
CA LYS A 345 4.65 -31.43 8.68
C LYS A 345 4.90 -32.15 10.01
N GLN A 346 5.73 -33.20 10.03
CA GLN A 346 6.05 -33.93 11.24
C GLN A 346 6.80 -33.09 12.29
N LEU A 347 7.49 -32.02 11.90
CA LEU A 347 8.19 -31.15 12.84
C LEU A 347 7.26 -30.14 13.52
N LYS A 348 6.08 -29.86 12.94
CA LYS A 348 5.13 -28.87 13.48
C LYS A 348 4.42 -29.29 14.77
N SER A 349 4.50 -30.57 15.11
CA SER A 349 3.94 -31.13 16.34
C SER A 349 5.03 -31.50 17.35
N THR A 350 6.23 -30.93 17.18
CA THR A 350 7.33 -31.12 18.13
C THR A 350 7.31 -29.98 19.14
N ASP A 351 7.70 -30.27 20.38
CA ASP A 351 7.82 -29.27 21.45
C ASP A 351 8.71 -28.09 21.01
N ALA A 352 9.79 -28.36 20.26
CA ALA A 352 10.67 -27.32 19.72
C ALA A 352 9.94 -26.36 18.77
N TYR A 353 9.00 -26.85 17.96
CA TYR A 353 8.20 -26.00 17.09
C TYR A 353 7.20 -25.18 17.90
N GLU A 354 6.46 -25.81 18.83
CA GLU A 354 5.48 -25.13 19.69
C GLU A 354 6.13 -24.03 20.53
N MET A 355 7.33 -24.28 21.07
CA MET A 355 8.11 -23.28 21.81
C MET A 355 8.53 -22.09 20.92
N LEU A 356 8.99 -22.34 19.70
CA LEU A 356 9.37 -21.27 18.77
C LEU A 356 8.14 -20.49 18.29
N GLU A 357 7.01 -21.15 18.11
CA GLU A 357 5.75 -20.51 17.72
C GLU A 357 5.24 -19.58 18.82
N GLY A 358 5.21 -20.06 20.07
CA GLY A 358 4.86 -19.22 21.23
C GLY A 358 5.83 -18.07 21.45
N ALA A 359 7.13 -18.26 21.21
CA ALA A 359 8.12 -17.19 21.30
C ALA A 359 7.89 -16.10 20.23
N LEU A 360 7.54 -16.49 18.99
CA LEU A 360 7.22 -15.54 17.93
C LEU A 360 5.91 -14.77 18.22
N GLU A 361 4.91 -15.42 18.78
CA GLU A 361 3.67 -14.77 19.21
C GLU A 361 3.92 -13.75 20.33
N LEU A 362 4.77 -14.08 21.29
CA LEU A 362 5.19 -13.16 22.34
C LEU A 362 5.94 -11.96 21.78
N LEU A 363 6.89 -12.16 20.86
CA LEU A 363 7.59 -11.05 20.19
C LEU A 363 6.64 -10.18 19.36
N ALA A 364 5.67 -10.79 18.67
CA ALA A 364 4.67 -10.04 17.92
C ALA A 364 3.81 -9.17 18.84
N THR A 365 3.46 -9.68 20.04
CA THR A 365 2.71 -8.94 21.05
C THR A 365 3.53 -7.79 21.62
N HIS A 366 4.79 -8.07 22.01
CA HIS A 366 5.74 -7.07 22.49
C HIS A 366 5.93 -5.92 21.48
N ALA A 367 6.07 -6.25 20.19
CA ALA A 367 6.18 -5.23 19.15
C ALA A 367 4.92 -4.35 19.01
N VAL A 368 3.73 -4.89 19.30
CA VAL A 368 2.49 -4.08 19.38
C VAL A 368 2.54 -3.17 20.59
N GLU A 369 2.87 -3.69 21.77
CA GLU A 369 2.97 -2.93 23.01
C GLU A 369 3.98 -1.77 22.89
N CYS A 370 5.16 -2.02 22.31
CA CYS A 370 6.17 -0.99 22.07
C CYS A 370 5.64 0.16 21.20
N ARG A 371 4.86 -0.16 20.14
CA ARG A 371 4.24 0.85 19.28
C ARG A 371 3.19 1.66 20.04
N GLU A 372 2.34 1.00 20.81
CA GLU A 372 1.30 1.64 21.61
C GLU A 372 1.89 2.57 22.69
N ASP A 373 3.00 2.17 23.31
CA ASP A 373 3.70 3.00 24.31
C ASP A 373 4.34 4.25 23.68
N VAL A 374 5.04 4.10 22.54
CA VAL A 374 5.63 5.26 21.83
C VAL A 374 4.55 6.20 21.32
N GLU A 375 3.48 5.67 20.73
CA GLU A 375 2.32 6.49 20.35
C GLU A 375 1.71 7.16 21.59
N GLY A 376 1.59 6.45 22.70
CA GLY A 376 1.13 6.99 23.98
C GLY A 376 1.98 8.16 24.49
N TRP A 377 3.32 8.10 24.37
CA TRP A 377 4.20 9.22 24.73
C TRP A 377 3.91 10.46 23.90
N MET A 378 3.70 10.28 22.58
CA MET A 378 3.36 11.36 21.66
C MET A 378 1.96 11.94 21.93
N LEU A 379 0.94 11.09 22.01
CA LEU A 379 -0.46 11.51 22.15
C LEU A 379 -0.78 12.16 23.49
N ARG A 380 0.01 11.83 24.51
CA ARG A 380 -0.20 12.35 25.88
C ARG A 380 0.89 13.34 26.29
N SER A 381 1.68 13.84 25.35
CA SER A 381 2.78 14.79 25.57
C SER A 381 3.61 14.43 26.81
N LEU A 382 3.89 13.13 26.99
CA LEU A 382 4.47 12.64 28.23
C LEU A 382 5.96 13.01 28.28
N PRO A 383 6.46 13.50 29.42
CA PRO A 383 7.89 13.60 29.64
C PRO A 383 8.47 12.19 29.62
N VAL A 384 9.41 11.95 28.70
CA VAL A 384 10.14 10.68 28.57
C VAL A 384 11.54 10.89 29.13
N PRO A 385 11.92 10.22 30.23
CA PRO A 385 13.29 10.28 30.71
C PRO A 385 14.25 9.73 29.64
N ARG A 386 15.34 10.43 29.35
CA ARG A 386 16.36 9.96 28.39
C ARG A 386 16.89 8.58 28.75
N ALA A 387 17.03 8.28 30.05
CA ALA A 387 17.46 6.97 30.54
C ALA A 387 16.53 5.83 30.10
N VAL A 388 15.22 6.11 29.90
CA VAL A 388 14.28 5.11 29.36
C VAL A 388 14.59 4.85 27.89
N LEU A 389 14.75 5.90 27.08
CA LEU A 389 15.13 5.75 25.67
C LEU A 389 16.47 5.01 25.52
N GLU A 390 17.47 5.32 26.35
CA GLU A 390 18.76 4.62 26.37
C GLU A 390 18.62 3.13 26.73
N ALA A 391 17.77 2.80 27.70
CA ALA A 391 17.57 1.42 28.14
C ALA A 391 16.85 0.57 27.09
N ILE A 392 15.84 1.13 26.40
CA ILE A 392 15.02 0.38 25.45
C ILE A 392 15.61 0.37 24.04
N TRP A 393 16.50 1.32 23.69
CA TRP A 393 17.05 1.41 22.33
C TRP A 393 17.84 0.17 21.91
N VAL A 394 18.31 -0.68 22.83
CA VAL A 394 18.97 -1.94 22.46
C VAL A 394 18.02 -2.98 21.86
N ASP A 395 16.71 -2.80 22.04
CA ASP A 395 15.66 -3.67 21.55
C ASP A 395 15.14 -3.18 20.18
N PRO A 396 15.28 -3.98 19.10
CA PRO A 396 14.77 -3.63 17.78
C PRO A 396 13.26 -3.33 17.73
N ASP A 397 12.46 -3.97 18.59
CA ASP A 397 11.01 -3.75 18.63
C ASP A 397 10.65 -2.38 19.21
N TRP A 398 11.53 -1.81 20.06
CA TRP A 398 11.45 -0.42 20.52
C TRP A 398 12.08 0.57 19.53
N GLN A 399 13.20 0.21 18.90
CA GLN A 399 13.82 1.06 17.87
C GLN A 399 12.86 1.32 16.71
N SER A 400 12.10 0.29 16.30
CA SER A 400 11.18 0.34 15.17
C SER A 400 10.19 1.52 15.26
N PRO A 401 9.33 1.66 16.30
CA PRO A 401 8.44 2.82 16.44
C PRO A 401 9.15 4.16 16.69
N LEU A 402 10.31 4.15 17.36
CA LEU A 402 11.08 5.37 17.63
C LEU A 402 11.86 5.87 16.42
N GLN A 403 11.94 5.07 15.35
CA GLN A 403 12.74 5.40 14.19
C GLN A 403 12.24 6.70 13.55
N ASN A 404 13.11 7.70 13.46
CA ASN A 404 12.86 9.00 12.83
C ASN A 404 11.70 9.81 13.44
N VAL A 405 11.32 9.55 14.70
CA VAL A 405 10.41 10.44 15.40
C VAL A 405 11.13 11.74 15.75
N ILE A 406 10.43 12.86 15.71
CA ILE A 406 10.88 14.13 16.27
C ILE A 406 10.91 13.98 17.79
N VAL A 407 12.05 14.33 18.36
CA VAL A 407 12.28 14.45 19.80
C VAL A 407 12.62 15.89 20.11
N ALA A 408 12.05 16.42 21.20
CA ALA A 408 12.27 17.79 21.65
C ALA A 408 12.81 17.83 23.09
N GLY A 409 13.80 18.69 23.31
CA GLY A 409 14.37 19.09 24.59
C GLY A 409 14.94 20.51 24.47
N ALA A 410 16.18 20.73 24.90
CA ALA A 410 16.92 21.95 24.59
C ALA A 410 17.06 22.21 23.08
N ASP A 411 17.18 21.14 22.28
CA ASP A 411 17.10 21.14 20.82
C ASP A 411 15.97 20.21 20.35
N THR A 412 15.52 20.41 19.11
CA THR A 412 14.50 19.57 18.46
C THR A 412 15.08 18.94 17.19
N GLY A 413 14.79 17.67 16.95
CA GLY A 413 15.26 16.99 15.74
C GLY A 413 14.74 15.57 15.55
N ILE A 414 14.98 15.05 14.35
CA ILE A 414 14.68 13.67 13.95
C ILE A 414 15.63 12.73 14.68
N LEU A 415 15.11 11.80 15.49
CA LEU A 415 15.91 10.81 16.21
C LEU A 415 16.58 9.82 15.25
N ARG A 416 17.92 9.79 15.27
CA ARG A 416 18.75 8.91 14.42
C ARG A 416 19.58 7.92 15.22
N ALA A 417 19.94 8.25 16.45
CA ALA A 417 20.75 7.39 17.30
C ALA A 417 20.47 7.62 18.78
N VAL A 418 20.73 6.60 19.59
CA VAL A 418 20.81 6.71 21.06
C VAL A 418 22.10 6.02 21.49
N GLU A 419 23.01 6.77 22.09
CA GLU A 419 24.31 6.27 22.54
C GLU A 419 24.49 6.53 24.02
N GLY A 420 24.62 5.45 24.80
CA GLY A 420 24.82 5.53 26.25
C GLY A 420 26.02 6.42 26.62
N GLY A 421 25.76 7.46 27.41
CA GLY A 421 26.76 8.43 27.85
C GLY A 421 26.99 9.61 26.91
N LYS A 422 26.56 9.53 25.64
CA LYS A 422 26.63 10.64 24.67
C LYS A 422 25.27 11.33 24.49
N GLY A 423 24.18 10.58 24.60
CA GLY A 423 22.80 11.10 24.57
C GLY A 423 22.02 10.67 23.33
N LEU A 424 21.07 11.50 22.90
CA LEU A 424 20.21 11.26 21.74
C LEU A 424 20.77 12.01 20.54
N GLY A 425 21.16 11.27 19.49
CA GLY A 425 21.62 11.85 18.23
C GLY A 425 20.42 12.23 17.37
N LEU A 426 20.24 13.53 17.16
CA LEU A 426 19.14 14.12 16.39
C LEU A 426 19.68 14.80 15.14
N VAL A 427 18.87 14.86 14.08
CA VAL A 427 19.11 15.74 12.93
C VAL A 427 18.12 16.89 12.99
N ASN A 428 18.60 18.13 13.09
CA ASN A 428 17.77 19.33 13.15
C ASN A 428 17.33 19.80 11.74
N LEU A 429 16.55 20.88 11.65
CA LEU A 429 16.08 21.44 10.37
C LEU A 429 17.21 21.91 9.45
N ASP A 430 18.35 22.32 10.00
CA ASP A 430 19.55 22.67 9.24
C ASP A 430 20.27 21.45 8.64
N GLY A 431 19.79 20.24 8.95
CA GLY A 431 20.43 18.98 8.55
C GLY A 431 21.67 18.62 9.39
N GLU A 432 21.95 19.38 10.44
CA GLU A 432 23.07 19.15 11.34
C GLU A 432 22.73 18.08 12.38
N THR A 433 23.74 17.26 12.72
CA THR A 433 23.59 16.28 13.80
C THR A 433 23.91 16.93 15.15
N VAL A 434 22.91 16.98 16.03
CA VAL A 434 23.05 17.46 17.42
C VAL A 434 22.90 16.30 18.40
N TRP A 435 23.51 16.41 19.58
CA TRP A 435 23.44 15.39 20.63
C TRP A 435 22.76 15.95 21.87
N LEU A 436 21.53 15.51 22.10
CA LEU A 436 20.69 15.97 23.20
C LEU A 436 21.04 15.21 24.49
N THR A 437 21.39 15.94 25.55
CA THR A 437 21.80 15.37 26.85
C THR A 437 20.78 15.54 27.97
N ASP A 438 19.68 16.23 27.67
CA ASP A 438 18.55 16.49 28.55
C ASP A 438 18.13 15.24 29.33
N GLU A 439 17.80 15.42 30.61
CA GLU A 439 17.35 14.30 31.45
C GLU A 439 15.95 13.83 31.04
N ILE A 440 15.13 14.76 30.57
CA ILE A 440 13.75 14.54 30.14
C ILE A 440 13.58 15.17 28.76
N VAL A 441 13.00 14.41 27.84
CA VAL A 441 12.64 14.85 26.49
C VAL A 441 11.15 14.61 26.25
N THR A 442 10.62 15.13 25.17
CA THR A 442 9.26 14.82 24.72
C THR A 442 9.28 14.33 23.28
N LEU A 443 8.26 13.55 22.92
CA LEU A 443 7.92 13.26 21.53
C LEU A 443 6.73 14.16 21.20
N PRO A 444 6.93 15.36 20.65
CA PRO A 444 5.84 16.31 20.44
C PRO A 444 4.79 15.76 19.48
N HIS A 445 3.52 15.99 19.79
CA HIS A 445 2.44 15.81 18.82
C HIS A 445 2.67 16.76 17.63
N PRO A 446 2.39 16.39 16.37
CA PRO A 446 2.64 17.26 15.20
C PRO A 446 1.97 18.64 15.27
N ILE A 447 0.83 18.76 15.96
CA ILE A 447 0.16 20.06 16.16
C ILE A 447 0.97 21.04 17.01
N LEU A 448 1.97 20.55 17.76
CA LEU A 448 2.88 21.34 18.59
C LEU A 448 4.22 21.59 17.90
N LEU A 449 4.45 21.02 16.72
CA LEU A 449 5.68 21.23 15.97
C LEU A 449 5.56 22.53 15.19
N GLU A 450 6.46 23.46 15.51
CA GLU A 450 6.77 24.57 14.62
C GLU A 450 7.38 24.01 13.33
N GLU A 451 7.14 24.69 12.20
CA GLU A 451 7.74 24.33 10.91
C GLU A 451 7.46 22.87 10.50
N LEU A 452 6.25 22.36 10.81
CA LEU A 452 5.85 20.97 10.53
C LEU A 452 6.07 20.54 9.07
N ASP A 453 5.86 21.45 8.11
CA ASP A 453 6.10 21.18 6.70
C ASP A 453 7.59 21.10 6.34
N ASP A 454 8.45 21.87 7.02
CA ASP A 454 9.90 21.77 6.85
C ASP A 454 10.43 20.47 7.44
N TRP A 455 9.89 20.01 8.58
CA TRP A 455 10.20 18.67 9.12
C TRP A 455 9.80 17.55 8.15
N ARG A 456 8.63 17.67 7.51
CA ARG A 456 8.18 16.71 6.48
C ARG A 456 9.10 16.75 5.26
N GLY A 457 9.53 17.94 4.85
CA GLY A 457 10.50 18.16 3.78
C GLY A 457 11.83 17.47 4.10
N LEU A 458 12.42 17.78 5.25
CA LEU A 458 13.68 17.19 5.71
C LEU A 458 13.61 15.65 5.78
N LEU A 459 12.53 15.09 6.33
CA LEU A 459 12.38 13.63 6.40
C LEU A 459 12.35 13.01 4.98
N THR A 460 11.71 13.70 4.04
CA THR A 460 11.66 13.30 2.62
C THR A 460 13.04 13.38 1.97
N ASP A 461 13.78 14.47 2.20
CA ASP A 461 15.12 14.69 1.66
C ASP A 461 16.13 13.67 2.19
N LEU A 462 15.99 13.26 3.45
CA LEU A 462 16.76 12.18 4.05
C LEU A 462 16.38 10.79 3.50
N GLY A 463 15.33 10.67 2.67
CA GLY A 463 14.82 9.40 2.18
C GLY A 463 14.34 8.47 3.30
N ALA A 464 13.91 9.04 4.42
CA ALA A 464 13.59 8.33 5.64
C ALA A 464 12.08 8.19 5.86
N SER A 465 11.67 7.16 6.61
CA SER A 465 10.28 6.96 7.03
C SER A 465 10.21 6.85 8.55
N GLN A 466 9.13 7.35 9.14
CA GLN A 466 8.92 7.19 10.58
C GLN A 466 8.37 5.81 10.91
N GLY A 467 8.83 5.26 12.05
CA GLY A 467 8.26 4.06 12.65
C GLY A 467 6.86 4.28 13.19
N THR A 468 6.66 5.41 13.85
CA THR A 468 5.36 5.92 14.29
C THR A 468 4.98 7.10 13.42
N ALA A 469 3.77 7.09 12.87
CA ALA A 469 3.26 8.20 12.05
C ALA A 469 3.02 9.43 12.95
N GLN A 470 4.03 10.31 13.05
CA GLN A 470 3.99 11.55 13.81
C GLN A 470 3.81 12.75 12.87
N LEU A 471 4.76 13.00 11.95
CA LEU A 471 4.73 14.16 11.04
C LEU A 471 3.54 14.14 10.09
N PHE A 472 3.13 12.95 9.64
CA PHE A 472 2.01 12.78 8.69
C PHE A 472 0.68 12.42 9.37
N ARG A 473 0.62 12.49 10.71
CA ARG A 473 -0.64 12.34 11.42
C ARG A 473 -1.50 13.57 11.15
N GLU A 474 -2.76 13.32 10.84
CA GLU A 474 -3.76 14.37 10.62
C GLU A 474 -3.95 15.21 11.89
N THR A 475 -4.07 16.53 11.70
CA THR A 475 -4.19 17.50 12.78
C THR A 475 -5.37 18.44 12.56
N PHE A 476 -6.06 18.79 13.63
CA PHE A 476 -7.18 19.73 13.60
C PHE A 476 -6.86 20.94 14.48
N LEU A 477 -6.88 22.13 13.89
CA LEU A 477 -6.70 23.37 14.62
C LEU A 477 -7.95 23.70 15.41
N ARG A 478 -7.76 24.12 16.66
CA ARG A 478 -8.85 24.61 17.50
C ARG A 478 -9.43 25.89 16.89
N PRO A 479 -10.76 26.01 16.77
CA PRO A 479 -11.39 27.23 16.26
C PRO A 479 -11.19 28.40 17.22
N GLU A 480 -11.30 29.62 16.69
CA GLU A 480 -11.25 30.87 17.44
C GLU A 480 -12.62 31.58 17.47
N GLY A 481 -12.75 32.66 18.24
CA GLY A 481 -13.97 33.47 18.32
C GLY A 481 -15.16 32.72 18.96
N ASP A 482 -16.37 32.98 18.46
CA ASP A 482 -17.61 32.42 19.04
C ASP A 482 -17.64 30.89 19.00
N ALA A 483 -17.02 30.27 18.01
CA ALA A 483 -16.90 28.81 17.92
C ALA A 483 -16.07 28.23 19.08
N ALA A 484 -15.07 28.96 19.60
CA ALA A 484 -14.27 28.54 20.73
C ALA A 484 -15.05 28.56 22.06
N GLU A 485 -16.15 29.31 22.13
CA GLU A 485 -16.97 29.43 23.35
C GLU A 485 -18.02 28.32 23.48
N LYS A 486 -18.21 27.49 22.44
CA LYS A 486 -19.05 26.29 22.48
C LYS A 486 -18.45 25.22 23.41
N SER A 487 -19.30 24.34 23.94
CA SER A 487 -18.91 23.17 24.76
C SER A 487 -18.79 21.86 23.96
N SER A 488 -19.15 21.90 22.68
CA SER A 488 -19.13 20.73 21.79
C SER A 488 -18.97 21.12 20.32
N VAL A 489 -18.63 20.12 19.51
CA VAL A 489 -18.61 20.14 18.04
C VAL A 489 -19.69 19.18 17.53
N ASP A 490 -20.56 19.68 16.65
CA ASP A 490 -21.70 18.99 16.06
C ASP A 490 -21.46 18.52 14.60
N GLU A 491 -20.28 18.81 14.04
CA GLU A 491 -19.88 18.44 12.66
C GLU A 491 -20.02 16.93 12.38
N PHE A 492 -19.85 16.10 13.42
CA PHE A 492 -19.93 14.64 13.34
C PHE A 492 -21.23 14.07 13.94
N SER A 493 -22.24 14.91 14.16
CA SER A 493 -23.54 14.45 14.63
C SER A 493 -24.35 13.81 13.50
N ASP A 494 -25.40 13.07 13.88
CA ASP A 494 -26.36 12.44 12.97
C ASP A 494 -25.78 11.35 12.05
N GLY A 495 -24.64 10.77 12.42
CA GLY A 495 -24.02 9.67 11.70
C GLY A 495 -24.72 8.34 12.01
N ALA A 496 -25.55 7.86 11.08
CA ALA A 496 -26.33 6.65 11.27
C ALA A 496 -25.49 5.36 11.15
N PHE A 497 -25.75 4.41 12.05
CA PHE A 497 -25.25 3.03 12.00
C PHE A 497 -26.41 2.06 12.14
N ASP A 498 -26.42 1.00 11.34
CA ASP A 498 -27.48 -0.03 11.38
C ASP A 498 -27.56 -0.69 12.77
N LEU A 499 -26.41 -0.80 13.46
CA LEU A 499 -26.32 -1.38 14.80
C LEU A 499 -25.32 -0.60 15.66
N LEU A 500 -25.66 -0.30 16.92
CA LEU A 500 -24.74 0.26 17.90
C LEU A 500 -23.50 -0.65 18.12
N ALA A 501 -23.65 -1.97 18.01
CA ALA A 501 -22.51 -2.89 18.03
C ALA A 501 -21.47 -2.57 16.93
N GLN A 502 -21.90 -2.09 15.76
CA GLN A 502 -20.97 -1.68 14.70
C GLN A 502 -20.19 -0.44 15.11
N ALA A 503 -20.85 0.63 15.55
CA ALA A 503 -20.19 1.85 16.01
C ALA A 503 -19.18 1.56 17.15
N ASN A 504 -19.58 0.73 18.13
CA ASN A 504 -18.70 0.28 19.21
C ASN A 504 -17.47 -0.50 18.70
N ASN A 505 -17.67 -1.37 17.73
CA ASN A 505 -16.57 -2.16 17.14
C ASN A 505 -15.63 -1.28 16.32
N GLU A 506 -16.13 -0.30 15.57
CA GLU A 506 -15.30 0.65 14.83
C GLU A 506 -14.46 1.51 15.77
N ALA A 507 -15.05 2.05 16.85
CA ALA A 507 -14.29 2.77 17.87
C ALA A 507 -13.15 1.93 18.46
N ARG A 508 -13.42 0.66 18.80
CA ARG A 508 -12.41 -0.28 19.35
C ARG A 508 -11.32 -0.66 18.34
N LYS A 509 -11.67 -0.90 17.09
CA LYS A 509 -10.69 -1.19 16.01
C LYS A 509 -9.73 -0.02 15.78
N LEU A 510 -10.19 1.20 16.04
CA LEU A 510 -9.39 2.41 15.97
C LEU A 510 -8.59 2.69 17.26
N GLY A 511 -8.67 1.82 18.27
CA GLY A 511 -7.93 1.94 19.53
C GLY A 511 -8.66 2.75 20.62
N TYR A 512 -9.90 3.18 20.40
CA TYR A 512 -10.65 3.97 21.37
C TYR A 512 -11.44 3.10 22.33
N ARG A 513 -11.46 3.51 23.60
CA ARG A 513 -12.35 2.90 24.60
C ARG A 513 -13.76 3.45 24.43
N VAL A 514 -14.76 2.64 24.76
CA VAL A 514 -16.16 3.07 24.82
C VAL A 514 -16.61 3.10 26.27
N SER A 515 -17.18 4.21 26.71
CA SER A 515 -17.70 4.40 28.07
C SER A 515 -18.88 5.37 28.06
N GLY A 516 -19.98 5.01 28.74
CA GLY A 516 -21.16 5.88 28.85
C GLY A 516 -21.75 6.31 27.49
N GLY A 517 -21.78 5.39 26.52
CA GLY A 517 -22.24 5.66 25.16
C GLY A 517 -21.32 6.53 24.31
N CYS A 518 -20.12 6.85 24.81
CA CYS A 518 -19.14 7.66 24.09
C CYS A 518 -17.90 6.84 23.74
N ALA A 519 -17.35 7.04 22.54
CA ALA A 519 -15.93 6.78 22.29
C ALA A 519 -15.11 7.86 23.03
N VAL A 520 -14.04 7.44 23.72
CA VAL A 520 -13.25 8.35 24.56
C VAL A 520 -11.77 8.35 24.17
N CYS A 521 -11.19 9.55 24.13
CA CYS A 521 -9.76 9.78 23.93
C CYS A 521 -9.23 10.66 25.07
N ARG A 522 -8.25 10.15 25.82
CA ARG A 522 -7.69 10.85 26.99
C ARG A 522 -6.28 11.35 26.67
N VAL A 523 -6.09 12.65 26.80
CA VAL A 523 -4.84 13.35 26.53
C VAL A 523 -4.32 13.99 27.80
N TRP A 524 -3.00 14.02 27.94
CA TRP A 524 -2.30 14.84 28.93
C TRP A 524 -1.54 15.93 28.19
N GLU A 525 -1.67 17.16 28.65
CA GLU A 525 -1.01 18.31 28.04
C GLU A 525 -0.62 19.29 29.13
N GLY A 526 0.68 19.60 29.27
CA GLY A 526 1.17 20.48 30.33
C GLY A 526 0.79 20.02 31.76
N GLY A 527 0.64 18.72 31.99
CA GLY A 527 0.18 18.18 33.28
C GLY A 527 -1.34 18.19 33.49
N VAL A 528 -2.12 18.73 32.56
CA VAL A 528 -3.58 18.76 32.60
C VAL A 528 -4.15 17.57 31.84
N GLN A 529 -5.09 16.85 32.47
CA GLN A 529 -5.85 15.78 31.80
C GLN A 529 -7.11 16.36 31.17
N THR A 530 -7.30 16.04 29.88
CA THR A 530 -8.54 16.30 29.15
C THR A 530 -9.02 15.00 28.49
N GLU A 531 -10.32 14.73 28.52
CA GLU A 531 -10.92 13.56 27.87
C GLU A 531 -11.95 14.03 26.84
N ALA A 532 -11.67 13.76 25.57
CA ALA A 532 -12.62 13.91 24.47
C ALA A 532 -13.66 12.79 24.56
N ARG A 533 -14.92 13.11 24.30
CA ARG A 533 -16.08 12.21 24.35
C ARG A 533 -16.94 12.44 23.12
N TYR A 534 -16.98 11.44 22.27
CA TYR A 534 -17.79 11.46 21.07
C TYR A 534 -18.96 10.48 21.25
N TYR A 535 -20.19 10.99 21.28
CA TYR A 535 -21.36 10.17 21.51
C TYR A 535 -21.63 9.26 20.32
N ILE A 536 -21.70 7.96 20.57
CA ILE A 536 -21.94 6.91 19.58
C ILE A 536 -23.17 6.05 19.89
N GLY A 537 -23.86 6.32 21.01
CA GLY A 537 -25.07 5.61 21.45
C GLY A 537 -24.91 4.82 22.76
N ASP A 538 -25.93 4.81 23.61
CA ASP A 538 -25.97 4.12 24.91
C ASP A 538 -27.08 3.04 25.03
N GLY A 539 -27.79 2.77 23.94
CA GLY A 539 -28.89 1.82 23.86
C GLY A 539 -28.47 0.34 23.75
N ASP A 540 -29.40 -0.49 23.28
CA ASP A 540 -29.14 -1.91 23.02
C ASP A 540 -28.21 -2.07 21.79
N PRO A 541 -27.09 -2.81 21.90
CA PRO A 541 -26.15 -3.01 20.79
C PRO A 541 -26.74 -3.57 19.49
N MET A 542 -27.91 -4.21 19.56
CA MET A 542 -28.60 -4.82 18.43
C MET A 542 -29.59 -3.89 17.71
N TYR A 543 -29.67 -2.62 18.12
CA TYR A 543 -30.52 -1.60 17.50
C TYR A 543 -29.68 -0.54 16.80
N GLU A 544 -30.32 0.17 15.87
CA GLU A 544 -29.75 1.31 15.18
C GLU A 544 -29.31 2.41 16.15
N THR A 545 -28.34 3.21 15.72
CA THR A 545 -27.89 4.37 16.48
C THR A 545 -27.43 5.48 15.55
N SER A 546 -27.42 6.71 16.08
CA SER A 546 -26.84 7.87 15.41
C SER A 546 -25.81 8.50 16.33
N THR A 547 -24.71 8.95 15.75
CA THR A 547 -23.70 9.70 16.50
C THR A 547 -24.26 11.05 16.94
N GLY A 548 -23.72 11.56 18.04
CA GLY A 548 -24.01 12.90 18.54
C GLY A 548 -22.74 13.71 18.68
N ASP A 549 -22.83 14.79 19.44
CA ASP A 549 -21.75 15.75 19.58
C ASP A 549 -20.44 15.16 20.13
N LEU A 550 -19.33 15.74 19.69
CA LEU A 550 -18.02 15.63 20.32
C LEU A 550 -17.87 16.71 21.39
N SER A 551 -17.55 16.32 22.61
CA SER A 551 -17.34 17.24 23.74
C SER A 551 -16.07 16.87 24.53
N TRP A 552 -15.63 17.74 25.44
CA TRP A 552 -14.47 17.50 26.29
C TRP A 552 -14.79 17.71 27.75
N VAL A 553 -14.15 16.91 28.60
CA VAL A 553 -14.23 17.03 30.06
C VAL A 553 -12.85 17.07 30.70
N ASP A 554 -12.76 17.70 31.87
CA ASP A 554 -11.56 17.69 32.70
C ASP A 554 -11.43 16.40 33.55
N ALA A 555 -10.37 16.31 34.35
CA ALA A 555 -10.15 15.21 35.28
C ALA A 555 -11.28 14.99 36.31
N ARG A 556 -12.08 16.02 36.58
CA ARG A 556 -13.24 16.00 37.50
C ARG A 556 -14.54 15.73 36.77
N GLN A 557 -14.50 15.40 35.47
CA GLN A 557 -15.66 15.14 34.62
C GLN A 557 -16.52 16.39 34.38
N GLN A 558 -15.96 17.58 34.55
CA GLN A 558 -16.64 18.84 34.25
C GLN A 558 -16.47 19.16 32.77
N SER A 559 -17.56 19.55 32.12
CA SER A 559 -17.55 19.97 30.70
C SER A 559 -16.67 21.21 30.51
N LEU A 560 -15.88 21.19 29.44
CA LEU A 560 -15.00 22.27 29.03
C LEU A 560 -15.56 23.00 27.81
N LYS A 561 -15.35 24.31 27.76
CA LYS A 561 -15.45 25.06 26.50
C LYS A 561 -14.28 24.69 25.58
N ILE A 562 -14.49 24.78 24.27
CA ILE A 562 -13.43 24.51 23.29
C ILE A 562 -12.19 25.38 23.58
N SER A 563 -12.36 26.65 23.97
CA SER A 563 -11.27 27.57 24.36
C SER A 563 -10.42 27.09 25.55
N GLN A 564 -10.94 26.17 26.37
CA GLN A 564 -10.26 25.57 27.51
C GLN A 564 -9.58 24.23 27.17
N VAL A 565 -9.87 23.66 26.00
CA VAL A 565 -9.28 22.40 25.53
C VAL A 565 -7.94 22.71 24.87
N GLY A 566 -6.86 22.06 25.31
CA GLY A 566 -5.54 22.23 24.70
C GLY A 566 -5.46 21.65 23.28
N PRO A 567 -4.54 22.14 22.43
CA PRO A 567 -4.50 21.83 21.01
C PRO A 567 -4.34 20.33 20.71
N VAL A 568 -3.59 19.58 21.52
CA VAL A 568 -3.46 18.12 21.32
C VAL A 568 -4.78 17.42 21.62
N ALA A 569 -5.42 17.76 22.75
CA ALA A 569 -6.69 17.15 23.15
C ALA A 569 -7.84 17.47 22.17
N PHE A 570 -7.83 18.68 21.60
CA PHE A 570 -8.78 19.08 20.57
C PHE A 570 -8.54 18.28 19.29
N SER A 571 -7.30 18.27 18.78
CA SER A 571 -6.93 17.60 17.54
C SER A 571 -7.24 16.10 17.58
N GLU A 572 -6.90 15.42 18.67
CA GLU A 572 -7.15 13.98 18.81
C GLU A 572 -8.64 13.65 19.03
N GLY A 573 -9.40 14.55 19.64
CA GLY A 573 -10.87 14.43 19.72
C GLY A 573 -11.51 14.48 18.34
N MET A 574 -11.12 15.48 17.53
CA MET A 574 -11.61 15.64 16.15
C MET A 574 -11.20 14.44 15.27
N ARG A 575 -9.95 13.98 15.37
CA ARG A 575 -9.46 12.80 14.64
C ARG A 575 -10.25 11.53 15.00
N MET A 576 -10.54 11.33 16.29
CA MET A 576 -11.38 10.22 16.76
C MET A 576 -12.79 10.30 16.17
N ALA A 577 -13.44 11.46 16.30
CA ALA A 577 -14.82 11.64 15.83
C ALA A 577 -14.91 11.49 14.31
N SER A 578 -14.03 12.14 13.55
CA SER A 578 -13.93 12.02 12.09
C SER A 578 -13.72 10.57 11.64
N ALA A 579 -12.78 9.85 12.24
CA ALA A 579 -12.48 8.46 11.86
C ALA A 579 -13.65 7.50 12.12
N ILE A 580 -14.38 7.69 13.23
CA ILE A 580 -15.58 6.90 13.54
C ILE A 580 -16.73 7.32 12.62
N TYR A 581 -16.98 8.62 12.46
CA TYR A 581 -18.04 9.16 11.61
C TYR A 581 -17.90 8.75 10.13
N ALA A 582 -16.68 8.58 9.64
CA ALA A 582 -16.41 8.06 8.31
C ALA A 582 -16.88 6.61 8.09
N LYS A 583 -17.26 5.88 9.16
CA LYS A 583 -17.79 4.51 9.10
C LYS A 583 -19.32 4.44 9.12
N ARG A 584 -20.00 5.59 9.23
CA ARG A 584 -21.46 5.67 9.18
C ARG A 584 -22.00 5.13 7.86
N LYS A 585 -23.28 4.77 7.86
CA LYS A 585 -24.06 4.51 6.64
C LYS A 585 -24.13 5.79 5.81
N ILE A 586 -23.78 5.70 4.54
CA ILE A 586 -23.99 6.77 3.56
C ILE A 586 -25.26 6.41 2.80
N GLU A 587 -26.34 7.15 3.04
CA GLU A 587 -27.55 7.01 2.23
C GLU A 587 -27.26 7.61 0.86
N LYS A 588 -27.44 6.80 -0.20
CA LYS A 588 -27.51 7.36 -1.55
C LYS A 588 -28.79 8.16 -1.60
N GLN A 589 -28.65 9.47 -1.70
CA GLN A 589 -29.76 10.35 -2.03
C GLN A 589 -30.22 9.94 -3.43
N GLU A 590 -31.34 9.19 -3.52
CA GLU A 590 -32.06 9.05 -4.78
C GLU A 590 -32.60 10.45 -5.11
N ASP A 591 -32.28 10.96 -6.29
CA ASP A 591 -32.72 12.25 -6.79
C ASP A 591 -34.25 12.34 -6.70
N ALA A 592 -34.73 12.97 -5.64
CA ALA A 592 -36.12 13.31 -5.44
C ALA A 592 -36.37 14.67 -6.07
N ASP A 593 -36.35 14.71 -7.40
CA ASP A 593 -37.02 15.72 -8.22
C ASP A 593 -37.42 15.07 -9.55
N ALA A 594 -38.63 14.51 -9.55
CA ALA A 594 -39.38 14.11 -10.74
C ALA A 594 -40.72 14.84 -10.76
#